data_AF-A0A7X8KG55-F1
#
_entry.id   AF-A0A7X8KG55-F1
#
_cell.length_a   1.000
_cell.length_b   1.000
_cell.length_c   1.000
_cell.angle_alpha   90.00
_cell.angle_beta   90.00
_cell.angle_gamma   90.00
#
_symmetry.space_group_name_H-M   'P 1'
#
loop_
_entity.id
_entity.type
_entity.pdbx_description
1 polymer ?
#
loop_
_entity_poly.entity_id
_entity_poly.type
_entity_poly.pdbx_seq_one_letter_code
_entity_poly.pdbx_strand_id
1 'polypeptide(L)'
;KEDIKWLGFEWANEFYASDYFQQLFEWAEKLIKDNNAYVCECSQETISANRTTPTRPGVACAHRNRTPQENLELFHKMRDGEFEDGSMVLRAKIDLNSPNMHMRDPIMYRILKAKHHRTGDKWKIYPMYDFAHGQSDSIEKITHSICTLEFEVHRPLYEWFIEKLGIFAPQQIEFARLNLSYTVMSKRKLLQLVKENYVNGWDDPRMPTISGIRRRGYTPESIRVFAEKVGVAKRENVIDLSLLEFCVREDLNKIAERRMAVFNPIKLIITNFEENKTEMLPAINNPEDESAGTRNIPFSRELFIEKDDFMIEPVKGYHRLFPGNEVRLRYAFFVKCTGFKQDEAGNVIEVYGEIDKDSRGGNSPDGRKVKGTIHWVSANDAFKCNVNLYDRLFTVPDPDNAEENKTFLDYINPDSLKVVTAYCEPDLKNALPNQSFQFERIGYFVVDKDSTSDNMFFNRTVTLKDSWAK
;
A
#
# COMPACT_ATOMS: atom_id res chain seq x y z
N LYS A 1 5.68 13.16 4.60
CA LYS A 1 5.71 14.35 3.71
C LYS A 1 5.56 13.94 2.25
N GLU A 2 6.48 13.15 1.71
CA GLU A 2 6.44 12.67 0.33
C GLU A 2 5.13 11.95 -0.02
N ASP A 3 4.72 10.99 0.82
CA ASP A 3 3.46 10.24 0.63
C ASP A 3 2.21 11.12 0.58
N ILE A 4 2.14 12.17 1.43
CA ILE A 4 1.01 13.11 1.46
C ILE A 4 0.96 13.94 0.18
N LYS A 5 2.12 14.43 -0.29
CA LYS A 5 2.22 15.17 -1.55
C LYS A 5 1.88 14.29 -2.74
N TRP A 6 2.36 13.04 -2.75
CA TRP A 6 2.05 12.08 -3.80
C TRP A 6 0.55 11.81 -3.91
N LEU A 7 -0.16 11.71 -2.77
CA LEU A 7 -1.62 11.62 -2.74
C LEU A 7 -2.35 12.86 -3.24
N GLY A 8 -1.65 13.95 -3.58
CA GLY A 8 -2.22 15.19 -4.10
C GLY A 8 -2.73 16.15 -3.02
N PHE A 9 -2.31 15.96 -1.77
CA PHE A 9 -2.70 16.84 -0.66
C PHE A 9 -1.56 17.78 -0.28
N GLU A 10 -1.93 19.01 0.08
CA GLU A 10 -1.04 20.02 0.63
C GLU A 10 -1.50 20.40 2.04
N TRP A 11 -0.55 20.48 2.98
CA TRP A 11 -0.83 20.98 4.32
C TRP A 11 -0.56 22.48 4.37
N ALA A 12 -1.42 23.22 5.09
CA ALA A 12 -1.27 24.68 5.22
C ALA A 12 0.00 25.05 5.98
N ASN A 13 0.30 24.33 7.06
CA ASN A 13 1.45 24.56 7.91
C ASN A 13 2.02 23.22 8.39
N GLU A 14 3.31 23.21 8.71
CA GLU A 14 4.00 22.03 9.20
C GLU A 14 4.32 22.21 10.69
N PHE A 15 3.67 21.41 11.52
CA PHE A 15 3.77 21.48 12.97
C PHE A 15 4.38 20.22 13.57
N TYR A 16 4.97 20.40 14.75
CA TYR A 16 5.54 19.32 15.54
C TYR A 16 5.19 19.54 17.00
N ALA A 17 4.69 18.51 17.68
CA ALA A 17 4.39 18.60 19.12
C ALA A 17 5.62 19.05 19.96
N SER A 18 6.84 18.80 19.48
CA SER A 18 8.07 19.26 20.12
C SER A 18 8.24 20.78 20.15
N ASP A 19 7.58 21.49 19.23
CA ASP A 19 7.60 22.95 19.19
C ASP A 19 6.83 23.53 20.39
N TYR A 20 5.93 22.73 20.97
CA TYR A 20 5.08 23.09 22.10
C TYR A 20 5.61 22.60 23.44
N PHE A 21 6.77 21.91 23.51
CA PHE A 21 7.28 21.36 24.77
C PHE A 21 7.40 22.41 25.89
N GLN A 22 7.77 23.63 25.55
CA GLN A 22 7.81 24.73 26.52
C GLN A 22 6.42 25.07 27.06
N GLN A 23 5.44 25.27 26.18
CA GLN A 23 4.06 25.58 26.57
C GLN A 23 3.40 24.43 27.33
N LEU A 24 3.66 23.18 26.92
CA LEU A 24 3.21 21.98 27.61
C LEU A 24 3.79 21.89 29.02
N PHE A 25 5.06 22.27 29.20
CA PHE A 25 5.69 22.31 30.52
C PHE A 25 5.02 23.37 31.42
N GLU A 26 4.78 24.57 30.90
CA GLU A 26 4.09 25.64 31.63
C GLU A 26 2.64 25.28 32.01
N TRP A 27 1.92 24.58 31.12
CA TRP A 27 0.59 24.06 31.43
C TRP A 27 0.62 22.95 32.47
N ALA A 28 1.65 22.11 32.49
CA ALA A 28 1.85 21.14 33.55
C ALA A 28 2.11 21.84 34.90
N GLU A 29 2.93 22.90 34.93
CA GLU A 29 3.09 23.72 36.14
C GLU A 29 1.77 24.34 36.61
N LYS A 30 0.95 24.86 35.68
CA LYS A 30 -0.38 25.39 36.02
C LYS A 30 -1.23 24.32 36.68
N LEU A 31 -1.29 23.11 36.12
CA LEU A 31 -2.04 22.01 36.72
C LEU A 31 -1.49 21.62 38.11
N ILE A 32 -0.18 21.67 38.33
CA ILE A 32 0.42 21.46 39.66
C ILE A 32 -0.03 22.55 40.63
N LYS A 33 0.06 23.84 40.24
CA LYS A 33 -0.33 25.00 41.05
C LYS A 33 -1.82 24.96 41.43
N ASP A 34 -2.66 24.51 40.51
CA ASP A 34 -4.10 24.31 40.73
C ASP A 34 -4.43 22.99 41.46
N ASN A 35 -3.42 22.27 41.97
CA ASN A 35 -3.53 20.98 42.67
C ASN A 35 -4.17 19.84 41.84
N ASN A 36 -4.14 19.96 40.52
CA ASN A 36 -4.64 19.00 39.53
C ASN A 36 -3.55 18.07 38.98
N ALA A 37 -2.32 18.15 39.48
CA ALA A 37 -1.22 17.23 39.13
C ALA A 37 -0.25 17.05 40.30
N TYR A 38 0.49 15.95 40.30
CA TYR A 38 1.48 15.63 41.34
C TYR A 38 2.61 14.73 40.82
N VAL A 39 3.79 14.82 41.44
CA VAL A 39 4.95 13.98 41.13
C VAL A 39 4.87 12.68 41.91
N CYS A 40 5.02 11.55 41.22
CA CYS A 40 4.93 10.21 41.76
C CYS A 40 6.24 9.45 41.54
N GLU A 41 6.78 8.88 42.63
CA GLU A 41 8.02 8.09 42.64
C GLU A 41 7.75 6.57 42.65
N CYS A 42 6.49 6.17 42.51
CA CYS A 42 6.14 4.76 42.41
C CYS A 42 6.68 4.18 41.09
N SER A 43 7.19 2.95 41.15
CA SER A 43 7.56 2.19 39.96
C SER A 43 6.37 1.99 39.02
N GLN A 44 6.63 1.70 37.75
CA GLN A 44 5.59 1.44 36.76
C GLN A 44 4.69 0.27 37.16
N GLU A 45 5.25 -0.80 37.74
CA GLU A 45 4.52 -1.95 38.25
C GLU A 45 3.58 -1.53 39.38
N THR A 46 4.07 -0.70 40.29
CA THR A 46 3.27 -0.17 41.41
C THR A 46 2.14 0.73 40.91
N ILE A 47 2.41 1.62 39.95
CA ILE A 47 1.37 2.46 39.33
C ILE A 47 0.31 1.59 38.66
N SER A 48 0.72 0.56 37.92
CA SER A 48 -0.18 -0.38 37.25
C SER A 48 -1.07 -1.12 38.27
N ALA A 49 -0.47 -1.67 39.33
CA ALA A 49 -1.18 -2.36 40.40
C ALA A 49 -2.18 -1.43 41.12
N ASN A 50 -1.78 -0.19 41.40
CA ASN A 50 -2.61 0.80 42.06
C ASN A 50 -3.81 1.27 41.22
N ARG A 51 -3.74 1.15 39.88
CA ARG A 51 -4.90 1.43 39.02
C ARG A 51 -5.97 0.35 39.08
N THR A 52 -5.66 -0.83 39.63
CA THR A 52 -6.57 -1.98 39.83
C THR A 52 -7.33 -2.37 38.56
N THR A 53 -8.64 -2.64 38.64
CA THR A 53 -9.50 -3.05 37.52
C THR A 53 -10.65 -2.06 37.35
N PRO A 54 -11.34 -2.00 36.19
CA PRO A 54 -12.51 -1.13 36.03
C PRO A 54 -13.60 -1.34 37.10
N THR A 55 -13.69 -2.54 37.66
CA THR A 55 -14.66 -2.94 38.69
C THR A 55 -14.21 -2.70 40.14
N ARG A 56 -12.94 -2.35 40.38
CA ARG A 56 -12.41 -2.08 41.72
C ARG A 56 -11.86 -0.65 41.79
N PRO A 57 -12.05 0.08 42.91
CA PRO A 57 -11.41 1.37 43.15
C PRO A 57 -9.88 1.33 42.95
N GLY A 58 -9.31 2.41 42.43
CA GLY A 58 -7.86 2.61 42.44
C GLY A 58 -7.34 2.96 43.84
N VAL A 59 -6.06 2.68 44.08
CA VAL A 59 -5.38 2.95 45.35
C VAL A 59 -4.48 4.17 45.20
N ALA A 60 -4.67 5.19 46.05
CA ALA A 60 -3.82 6.37 46.05
C ALA A 60 -2.42 6.02 46.55
N CYS A 61 -1.37 6.47 45.86
CA CYS A 61 -0.02 6.40 46.39
C CYS A 61 0.24 7.50 47.42
N ALA A 62 1.26 7.31 48.27
CA ALA A 62 1.65 8.28 49.30
C ALA A 62 1.92 9.69 48.73
N HIS A 63 2.41 9.77 47.50
CA HIS A 63 2.77 11.02 46.83
C HIS A 63 1.56 11.84 46.33
N ARG A 64 0.36 11.25 46.28
CA ARG A 64 -0.85 11.93 45.73
C ARG A 64 -1.24 13.18 46.52
N ASN A 65 -0.92 13.20 47.82
CA ASN A 65 -1.26 14.30 48.73
C ASN A 65 -0.13 15.32 48.91
N ARG A 66 0.95 15.26 48.11
CA ARG A 66 2.00 16.27 48.09
C ARG A 66 1.42 17.66 47.85
N THR A 67 2.03 18.65 48.50
CA THR A 67 1.66 20.05 48.30
C THR A 67 2.01 20.52 46.89
N PRO A 68 1.30 21.51 46.32
CA PRO A 68 1.67 22.10 45.04
C PRO A 68 3.12 22.57 44.98
N GLN A 69 3.65 23.13 46.07
CA GLN A 69 5.03 23.62 46.16
C GLN A 69 6.05 22.48 46.01
N GLU A 70 5.89 21.40 46.78
CA GLU A 70 6.77 20.23 46.70
C GLU A 70 6.74 19.59 45.31
N ASN A 71 5.55 19.47 44.71
CA ASN A 71 5.40 18.93 43.36
C ASN A 71 6.11 19.81 42.31
N LEU A 72 6.03 21.13 42.44
CA LEU A 72 6.65 22.06 41.52
C LEU A 72 8.19 21.96 41.60
N GLU A 73 8.74 21.94 42.81
CA GLU A 73 10.18 21.75 43.03
C GLU A 73 10.69 20.44 42.42
N LEU A 74 10.01 19.32 42.69
CA LEU A 74 10.37 18.03 42.11
C LEU A 74 10.25 18.03 40.59
N PHE A 75 9.20 18.63 40.03
CA PHE A 75 9.00 18.67 38.59
C PHE A 75 10.08 19.48 37.86
N HIS A 76 10.55 20.58 38.45
CA HIS A 76 11.70 21.32 37.93
C HIS A 76 12.99 20.48 37.97
N LYS A 77 13.26 19.80 39.09
CA LYS A 77 14.42 18.89 39.20
C LYS A 77 14.38 17.75 38.19
N MET A 78 13.18 17.21 37.91
CA MET A 78 12.99 16.23 36.83
C MET A 78 13.37 16.82 35.47
N ARG A 79 12.93 18.05 35.15
CA ARG A 79 13.28 18.75 33.91
C ARG A 79 14.79 19.00 33.81
N ASP A 80 15.42 19.38 34.92
CA ASP A 80 16.84 19.73 35.00
C ASP A 80 17.75 18.49 35.00
N GLY A 81 17.17 17.29 35.07
CA GLY A 81 17.86 16.01 34.87
C GLY A 81 18.50 15.43 36.13
N GLU A 82 18.08 15.88 37.33
CA GLU A 82 18.64 15.44 38.61
C GLU A 82 18.31 13.98 38.98
N PHE A 83 17.34 13.36 38.29
CA PHE A 83 16.88 12.00 38.58
C PHE A 83 17.07 11.07 37.39
N GLU A 84 17.14 9.76 37.65
CA GLU A 84 17.32 8.72 36.62
C GLU A 84 16.05 8.40 35.83
N ASP A 85 16.22 7.80 34.66
CA ASP A 85 15.11 7.36 33.80
C ASP A 85 14.15 6.44 34.57
N GLY A 86 12.85 6.71 34.44
CA GLY A 86 11.80 5.92 35.10
C GLY A 86 11.70 6.08 36.63
N SER A 87 12.58 6.85 37.27
CA SER A 87 12.55 7.04 38.73
C SER A 87 11.34 7.85 39.20
N MET A 88 10.86 8.79 38.39
CA MET A 88 9.72 9.66 38.71
C MET A 88 8.88 9.98 37.48
N VAL A 89 7.60 10.24 37.71
CA VAL A 89 6.63 10.68 36.70
C VAL A 89 5.75 11.81 37.24
N LEU A 90 5.33 12.73 36.36
CA LEU A 90 4.24 13.65 36.68
C LEU A 90 2.91 12.97 36.33
N ARG A 91 1.94 12.98 37.25
CA ARG A 91 0.61 12.42 37.02
C ARG A 91 -0.47 13.48 37.19
N ALA A 92 -1.52 13.41 36.39
CA ALA A 92 -2.72 14.19 36.64
C ALA A 92 -3.41 13.67 37.91
N LYS A 93 -4.07 14.56 38.65
CA LYS A 93 -4.86 14.26 39.84
C LYS A 93 -6.33 14.39 39.48
N ILE A 94 -6.95 13.27 39.12
CA ILE A 94 -8.31 13.21 38.57
C ILE A 94 -9.17 12.38 39.54
N ASP A 95 -9.53 11.15 39.15
CA ASP A 95 -10.41 10.29 39.94
C ASP A 95 -9.95 8.82 39.84
N LEU A 96 -9.43 8.30 40.95
CA LEU A 96 -9.00 6.91 41.06
C LEU A 96 -10.19 5.92 41.06
N ASN A 97 -11.41 6.40 41.26
CA ASN A 97 -12.62 5.58 41.24
C ASN A 97 -13.31 5.57 39.88
N SER A 98 -12.81 6.32 38.90
CA SER A 98 -13.42 6.40 37.57
C SER A 98 -13.54 5.01 36.94
N PRO A 99 -14.68 4.67 36.30
CA PRO A 99 -14.81 3.45 35.52
C PRO A 99 -13.92 3.50 34.25
N ASN A 100 -13.61 4.70 33.76
CA ASN A 100 -12.63 4.89 32.70
C ASN A 100 -11.22 4.88 33.29
N MET A 101 -10.43 3.87 32.93
CA MET A 101 -9.07 3.66 33.40
C MET A 101 -8.12 4.82 33.02
N HIS A 102 -8.38 5.54 31.94
CA HIS A 102 -7.56 6.69 31.51
C HIS A 102 -7.71 7.89 32.45
N MET A 103 -8.83 7.98 33.17
CA MET A 103 -9.06 9.03 34.17
C MET A 103 -8.46 8.70 35.54
N ARG A 104 -7.85 7.51 35.72
CA ARG A 104 -7.23 7.10 36.99
C ARG A 104 -5.81 7.63 37.10
N ASP A 105 -5.71 8.93 37.39
CA ASP A 105 -4.46 9.68 37.55
C ASP A 105 -3.42 9.33 36.46
N PRO A 106 -3.69 9.62 35.18
CA PRO A 106 -2.81 9.26 34.07
C PRO A 106 -1.45 9.96 34.17
N ILE A 107 -0.43 9.33 33.60
CA ILE A 107 0.92 9.92 33.52
C ILE A 107 0.91 11.04 32.46
N MET A 108 1.43 12.20 32.83
CA MET A 108 1.59 13.37 31.96
C MET A 108 3.01 13.50 31.43
N TYR A 109 4.02 13.25 32.26
CA TYR A 109 5.44 13.30 31.89
C TYR A 109 6.21 12.12 32.45
N ARG A 110 7.23 11.70 31.72
CA ARG A 110 8.25 10.74 32.16
C ARG A 110 9.66 11.32 31.96
N ILE A 111 10.59 10.89 32.79
CA ILE A 111 12.02 11.11 32.58
C ILE A 111 12.52 10.15 31.52
N LEU A 112 13.23 10.69 30.53
CA LEU A 112 13.93 9.94 29.50
C LEU A 112 15.14 10.78 29.06
N LYS A 113 16.35 10.42 29.48
CA LYS A 113 17.59 11.10 29.11
C LYS A 113 18.07 10.70 27.71
N ALA A 114 17.19 10.86 26.71
CA ALA A 114 17.49 10.59 25.31
C ALA A 114 17.52 11.87 24.47
N LYS A 115 18.38 11.89 23.45
CA LYS A 115 18.46 12.99 22.49
C LYS A 115 17.22 13.01 21.60
N HIS A 116 16.50 14.13 21.58
CA HIS A 116 15.37 14.34 20.69
C HIS A 116 15.86 14.79 19.30
N HIS A 117 15.24 14.29 18.24
CA HIS A 117 15.66 14.56 16.87
C HIS A 117 15.55 16.05 16.46
N ARG A 118 14.67 16.84 17.08
CA ARG A 118 14.52 18.29 16.84
C ARG A 118 15.12 19.18 17.91
N THR A 119 14.94 18.80 19.18
CA THR A 119 15.28 19.67 20.33
C THR A 119 16.58 19.28 21.00
N GLY A 120 17.30 18.30 20.42
CA GLY A 120 18.57 17.80 20.94
C GLY A 120 18.45 17.34 22.39
N ASP A 121 19.38 17.79 23.22
CA ASP A 121 19.50 17.40 24.62
C ASP A 121 18.82 18.37 25.61
N LYS A 122 18.06 19.35 25.09
CA LYS A 122 17.41 20.41 25.87
C LYS A 122 16.42 19.87 26.91
N TRP A 123 15.75 18.77 26.60
CA TRP A 123 14.70 18.20 27.45
C TRP A 123 15.14 16.85 28.01
N LYS A 124 14.94 16.65 29.32
CA LYS A 124 15.14 15.36 30.03
C LYS A 124 13.83 14.68 30.42
N ILE A 125 12.72 15.41 30.27
CA ILE A 125 11.36 14.92 30.45
C ILE A 125 10.58 15.10 29.17
N TYR A 126 9.69 14.14 28.88
CA TYR A 126 8.86 14.18 27.68
C TYR A 126 7.39 13.96 28.04
N PRO A 127 6.48 14.72 27.41
CA PRO A 127 5.06 14.57 27.64
C PRO A 127 4.55 13.24 27.07
N MET A 128 3.53 12.68 27.72
CA MET A 128 2.77 11.54 27.21
C MET A 128 1.77 11.99 26.14
N TYR A 129 1.37 11.05 25.27
CA TYR A 129 0.45 11.32 24.16
C TYR A 129 -0.81 12.09 24.60
N ASP A 130 -1.50 11.62 25.64
CA ASP A 130 -2.75 12.21 26.11
C ASP A 130 -2.62 13.66 26.60
N PHE A 131 -1.45 14.05 27.10
CA PHE A 131 -1.19 15.42 27.55
C PHE A 131 -0.62 16.31 26.44
N ALA A 132 -0.10 15.73 25.36
CA ALA A 132 0.40 16.50 24.23
C ALA A 132 -0.70 16.75 23.18
N HIS A 133 -1.62 15.80 22.97
CA HIS A 133 -2.54 15.79 21.83
C HIS A 133 -3.52 16.98 21.86
N GLY A 134 -4.45 17.02 22.82
CA GLY A 134 -5.46 18.09 22.87
C GLY A 134 -4.89 19.47 23.12
N GLN A 135 -3.76 19.53 23.81
CA GLN A 135 -3.00 20.76 24.03
C GLN A 135 -2.42 21.28 22.71
N SER A 136 -1.86 20.42 21.85
CA SER A 136 -1.38 20.79 20.52
C SER A 136 -2.53 21.28 19.64
N ASP A 137 -3.64 20.53 19.61
CA ASP A 137 -4.86 20.92 18.87
C ASP A 137 -5.37 22.30 19.31
N SER A 138 -5.31 22.59 20.62
CA SER A 138 -5.72 23.87 21.19
C SER A 138 -4.81 25.05 20.81
N ILE A 139 -3.49 24.81 20.73
CA ILE A 139 -2.49 25.78 20.27
C ILE A 139 -2.75 26.11 18.79
N GLU A 140 -2.94 25.06 17.98
CA GLU A 140 -3.13 25.15 16.53
C GLU A 140 -4.55 25.60 16.11
N LYS A 141 -5.46 25.75 17.07
CA LYS A 141 -6.88 26.10 16.83
C LYS A 141 -7.60 25.10 15.93
N ILE A 142 -7.28 23.82 16.09
CA ILE A 142 -7.97 22.72 15.40
C ILE A 142 -9.43 22.70 15.82
N THR A 143 -10.35 22.81 14.87
CA THR A 143 -11.79 22.77 15.17
C THR A 143 -12.27 21.33 15.38
N HIS A 144 -11.81 20.41 14.53
CA HIS A 144 -12.20 19.00 14.53
C HIS A 144 -10.95 18.14 14.56
N SER A 145 -10.67 17.52 15.70
CA SER A 145 -9.56 16.58 15.89
C SER A 145 -10.04 15.17 15.53
N ILE A 146 -9.65 14.69 14.35
CA ILE A 146 -10.15 13.44 13.78
C ILE A 146 -9.18 12.30 14.07
N CYS A 147 -9.62 11.29 14.83
CA CYS A 147 -8.80 10.14 15.23
C CYS A 147 -9.56 8.82 15.08
N THR A 148 -8.92 7.69 15.38
CA THR A 148 -9.55 6.36 15.26
C THR A 148 -10.28 5.95 16.55
N LEU A 149 -11.21 5.00 16.45
CA LEU A 149 -12.04 4.52 17.58
C LEU A 149 -11.25 4.05 18.80
N GLU A 150 -10.00 3.60 18.63
CA GLU A 150 -9.13 3.24 19.75
C GLU A 150 -8.93 4.41 20.75
N PHE A 151 -9.12 5.65 20.31
CA PHE A 151 -9.00 6.86 21.13
C PHE A 151 -10.33 7.40 21.67
N GLU A 152 -11.46 6.72 21.43
CA GLU A 152 -12.75 7.14 21.99
C GLU A 152 -12.73 7.12 23.53
N VAL A 153 -12.10 6.10 24.12
CA VAL A 153 -11.95 5.99 25.58
C VAL A 153 -11.01 7.04 26.16
N HIS A 154 -10.20 7.71 25.32
CA HIS A 154 -9.30 8.79 25.71
C HIS A 154 -9.99 10.17 25.69
N ARG A 155 -11.11 10.34 24.96
CA ARG A 155 -11.83 11.62 24.85
C ARG A 155 -12.15 12.28 26.19
N PRO A 156 -12.62 11.57 27.24
CA PRO A 156 -12.88 12.21 28.53
C PRO A 156 -11.63 12.85 29.15
N LEU A 157 -10.46 12.25 28.93
CA LEU A 157 -9.19 12.80 29.42
C LEU A 157 -8.75 14.01 28.58
N TYR A 158 -8.93 13.94 27.26
CA TYR A 158 -8.72 15.05 26.33
C TYR A 158 -9.52 16.29 26.76
N GLU A 159 -10.83 16.11 26.97
CA GLU A 159 -11.74 17.17 27.42
C GLU A 159 -11.38 17.69 28.81
N TRP A 160 -11.00 16.79 29.74
CA TRP A 160 -10.58 17.18 31.10
C TRP A 160 -9.38 18.13 31.08
N PHE A 161 -8.35 17.84 30.29
CA PHE A 161 -7.18 18.73 30.23
C PHE A 161 -7.55 20.10 29.64
N ILE A 162 -8.38 20.14 28.60
CA ILE A 162 -8.85 21.40 28.00
C ILE A 162 -9.63 22.24 29.03
N GLU A 163 -10.57 21.62 29.74
CA GLU A 163 -11.36 22.26 30.79
C GLU A 163 -10.47 22.83 31.90
N LYS A 164 -9.56 22.01 32.45
CA LYS A 164 -8.71 22.43 33.57
C LYS A 164 -7.70 23.50 33.21
N LEU A 165 -7.25 23.53 31.95
CA LEU A 165 -6.34 24.56 31.48
C LEU A 165 -7.08 25.84 31.03
N GLY A 166 -8.38 25.77 30.75
CA GLY A 166 -9.16 26.90 30.25
C GLY A 166 -8.71 27.37 28.86
N ILE A 167 -8.30 26.41 28.02
CA ILE A 167 -7.74 26.67 26.68
C ILE A 167 -8.81 26.49 25.59
N PHE A 168 -8.47 26.80 24.34
CA PHE A 168 -9.38 26.57 23.21
C PHE A 168 -9.80 25.10 23.17
N ALA A 169 -11.07 24.83 22.86
CA ALA A 169 -11.68 23.51 22.94
C ALA A 169 -11.97 22.92 21.55
N PRO A 170 -11.00 22.22 20.93
CA PRO A 170 -11.26 21.36 19.78
C PRO A 170 -12.28 20.28 20.09
N GLN A 171 -13.04 19.87 19.07
CA GLN A 171 -13.91 18.70 19.17
C GLN A 171 -13.20 17.45 18.67
N GLN A 172 -12.99 16.45 19.54
CA GLN A 172 -12.50 15.13 19.11
C GLN A 172 -13.64 14.33 18.44
N ILE A 173 -13.35 13.76 17.27
CA ILE A 173 -14.27 12.93 16.49
C ILE A 173 -13.56 11.66 16.05
N GLU A 174 -14.15 10.52 16.40
CA GLU A 174 -13.58 9.21 16.10
C GLU A 174 -14.23 8.54 14.89
N PHE A 175 -13.44 7.80 14.11
CA PHE A 175 -13.92 6.92 13.04
C PHE A 175 -13.24 5.54 13.09
N ALA A 176 -13.87 4.54 12.51
CA ALA A 176 -13.28 3.20 12.43
C ALA A 176 -12.08 3.21 11.47
N ARG A 177 -10.96 2.67 11.94
CA ARG A 177 -9.76 2.49 11.10
C ARG A 177 -10.06 1.60 9.89
N LEU A 178 -9.34 1.84 8.80
CA LEU A 178 -9.33 0.94 7.65
C LEU A 178 -8.65 -0.38 8.03
N ASN A 179 -9.33 -1.49 7.77
CA ASN A 179 -8.75 -2.82 7.75
C ASN A 179 -8.96 -3.42 6.35
N LEU A 180 -7.92 -4.02 5.79
CA LEU A 180 -7.93 -4.64 4.47
C LEU A 180 -7.74 -6.16 4.62
N SER A 181 -8.45 -6.94 3.83
CA SER A 181 -8.21 -8.39 3.76
C SER A 181 -6.85 -8.71 3.12
N TYR A 182 -6.31 -9.90 3.42
CA TYR A 182 -5.05 -10.43 2.88
C TYR A 182 -3.79 -9.57 3.16
N THR A 183 -3.84 -8.72 4.19
CA THR A 183 -2.72 -7.87 4.60
C THR A 183 -2.74 -7.61 6.10
N VAL A 184 -1.69 -6.97 6.62
CA VAL A 184 -1.59 -6.54 8.02
C VAL A 184 -1.39 -5.03 8.09
N MET A 185 -2.15 -4.35 8.96
CA MET A 185 -2.08 -2.88 9.09
C MET A 185 -1.23 -2.43 10.30
N SER A 186 -0.84 -3.37 11.17
CA SER A 186 -0.06 -3.05 12.38
C SER A 186 1.38 -2.69 12.03
N LYS A 187 1.82 -1.49 12.44
CA LYS A 187 3.21 -1.03 12.30
C LYS A 187 4.23 -2.01 12.89
N ARG A 188 3.88 -2.70 13.99
CA ARG A 188 4.76 -3.70 14.61
C ARG A 188 4.97 -4.91 13.70
N LYS A 189 3.89 -5.43 13.10
CA LYS A 189 3.94 -6.56 12.16
C LYS A 189 4.63 -6.18 10.85
N LEU A 190 4.34 -4.99 10.32
CA LEU A 190 5.04 -4.45 9.14
C LEU A 190 6.55 -4.29 9.39
N LEU A 191 6.95 -3.78 10.55
CA LEU A 191 8.36 -3.70 10.93
C LEU A 191 9.00 -5.08 11.05
N GLN A 192 8.27 -6.07 11.55
CA GLN A 192 8.74 -7.46 11.64
C GLN A 192 9.00 -8.05 10.26
N LEU A 193 8.06 -7.89 9.31
CA LEU A 193 8.23 -8.34 7.91
C LEU A 193 9.50 -7.76 7.27
N VAL A 194 9.78 -6.47 7.52
CA VAL A 194 10.98 -5.80 7.01
C VAL A 194 12.24 -6.31 7.70
N LYS A 195 12.26 -6.39 9.03
CA LYS A 195 13.45 -6.81 9.80
C LYS A 195 13.83 -8.27 9.57
N GLU A 196 12.84 -9.13 9.36
CA GLU A 196 13.02 -10.56 9.13
C GLU A 196 13.13 -10.91 7.63
N ASN A 197 13.21 -9.91 6.74
CA ASN A 197 13.42 -10.05 5.29
C ASN A 197 12.35 -10.86 4.55
N TYR A 198 11.09 -10.84 5.01
CA TYR A 198 9.97 -11.37 4.22
C TYR A 198 9.59 -10.45 3.04
N VAL A 199 9.99 -9.18 3.14
CA VAL A 199 9.85 -8.15 2.11
C VAL A 199 11.16 -7.37 1.96
N ASN A 200 11.36 -6.74 0.80
CA ASN A 200 12.61 -6.04 0.47
C ASN A 200 12.77 -4.68 1.16
N GLY A 201 11.75 -4.20 1.87
CA GLY A 201 11.76 -2.90 2.54
C GLY A 201 10.36 -2.35 2.79
N TRP A 202 10.29 -1.11 3.31
CA TRP A 202 9.02 -0.41 3.52
C TRP A 202 8.31 -0.02 2.22
N ASP A 203 9.03 0.03 1.10
CA ASP A 203 8.50 0.32 -0.23
C ASP A 203 8.36 -0.94 -1.10
N ASP A 204 8.45 -2.13 -0.53
CA ASP A 204 8.18 -3.38 -1.28
C ASP A 204 6.76 -3.33 -1.87
N PRO A 205 6.57 -3.65 -3.17
CA PRO A 205 5.26 -3.58 -3.82
C PRO A 205 4.17 -4.52 -3.27
N ARG A 206 4.49 -5.39 -2.31
CA ARG A 206 3.54 -6.23 -1.57
C ARG A 206 3.09 -5.59 -0.25
N MET A 207 3.75 -4.53 0.20
CA MET A 207 3.44 -3.86 1.47
C MET A 207 2.25 -2.90 1.30
N PRO A 208 1.35 -2.80 2.31
CA PRO A 208 0.21 -1.88 2.29
C PRO A 208 0.61 -0.42 2.63
N THR A 209 1.89 -0.08 2.50
CA THR A 209 2.43 1.26 2.74
C THR A 209 2.18 2.14 1.53
N ILE A 210 2.04 3.46 1.73
CA ILE A 210 1.87 4.39 0.59
C ILE A 210 3.05 4.30 -0.38
N SER A 211 4.28 4.19 0.14
CA SER A 211 5.47 3.97 -0.68
C SER A 211 5.43 2.65 -1.46
N GLY A 212 4.96 1.57 -0.84
CA GLY A 212 4.85 0.23 -1.46
C GLY A 212 3.80 0.20 -2.56
N ILE A 213 2.57 0.69 -2.29
CA ILE A 213 1.50 0.73 -3.30
C ILE A 213 1.84 1.67 -4.46
N ARG A 214 2.55 2.78 -4.20
CA ARG A 214 3.07 3.66 -5.25
C ARG A 214 4.08 2.93 -6.13
N ARG A 215 5.06 2.24 -5.55
CA ARG A 215 6.04 1.43 -6.29
C ARG A 215 5.39 0.27 -7.04
N ARG A 216 4.27 -0.25 -6.52
CA ARG A 216 3.43 -1.25 -7.17
C ARG A 216 2.70 -0.71 -8.42
N GLY A 217 2.61 0.60 -8.57
CA GLY A 217 1.97 1.26 -9.72
C GLY A 217 0.53 1.69 -9.49
N TYR A 218 0.08 1.72 -8.23
CA TYR A 218 -1.16 2.43 -7.89
C TYR A 218 -0.99 3.92 -8.17
N THR A 219 -2.07 4.57 -8.55
CA THR A 219 -2.14 6.01 -8.78
C THR A 219 -2.73 6.70 -7.56
N PRO A 220 -2.39 7.97 -7.31
CA PRO A 220 -2.99 8.69 -6.20
C PRO A 220 -4.51 8.87 -6.38
N GLU A 221 -4.99 9.00 -7.63
CA GLU A 221 -6.41 9.01 -8.00
C GLU A 221 -7.11 7.71 -7.54
N SER A 222 -6.53 6.54 -7.83
CA SER A 222 -7.12 5.27 -7.43
C SER A 222 -7.26 5.10 -5.92
N ILE A 223 -6.29 5.62 -5.14
CA ILE A 223 -6.32 5.57 -3.68
C ILE A 223 -7.39 6.52 -3.12
N ARG A 224 -7.53 7.73 -3.69
CA ARG A 224 -8.59 8.67 -3.26
C ARG A 224 -9.98 8.12 -3.57
N VAL A 225 -10.20 7.58 -4.77
CA VAL A 225 -11.47 6.92 -5.14
C VAL A 225 -11.76 5.72 -4.25
N PHE A 226 -10.75 4.93 -3.89
CA PHE A 226 -10.90 3.84 -2.94
C PHE A 226 -11.37 4.35 -1.56
N ALA A 227 -10.73 5.40 -1.02
CA ALA A 227 -11.12 6.01 0.25
C ALA A 227 -12.56 6.55 0.23
N GLU A 228 -12.97 7.19 -0.87
CA GLU A 228 -14.36 7.65 -1.06
C GLU A 228 -15.37 6.51 -1.07
N LYS A 229 -15.05 5.39 -1.74
CA LYS A 229 -15.93 4.20 -1.81
C LYS A 229 -16.06 3.46 -0.50
N VAL A 230 -14.98 3.37 0.28
CA VAL A 230 -15.01 2.77 1.63
C VAL A 230 -15.86 3.63 2.56
N GLY A 231 -15.78 4.95 2.42
CA GLY A 231 -16.48 5.90 3.26
C GLY A 231 -15.92 5.98 4.68
N VAL A 232 -16.58 6.78 5.52
CA VAL A 232 -16.18 7.01 6.92
C VAL A 232 -17.34 6.64 7.83
N ALA A 233 -17.12 5.70 8.74
CA ALA A 233 -18.13 5.22 9.69
C ALA A 233 -17.51 4.91 11.06
N LYS A 234 -18.35 4.78 12.10
CA LYS A 234 -17.95 4.33 13.45
C LYS A 234 -18.03 2.80 13.64
N ARG A 235 -18.31 2.03 12.59
CA ARG A 235 -18.37 0.57 12.65
C ARG A 235 -17.12 -0.02 12.03
N GLU A 236 -16.45 -0.91 12.75
CA GLU A 236 -15.33 -1.67 12.19
C GLU A 236 -15.79 -2.55 11.04
N ASN A 237 -15.02 -2.50 9.95
CA ASN A 237 -15.26 -3.33 8.78
C ASN A 237 -13.92 -3.75 8.17
N VAL A 238 -13.88 -4.96 7.60
CA VAL A 238 -12.76 -5.44 6.79
C VAL A 238 -13.14 -5.25 5.34
N ILE A 239 -12.40 -4.39 4.65
CA ILE A 239 -12.59 -4.11 3.24
C ILE A 239 -11.84 -5.16 2.43
N ASP A 240 -12.51 -5.75 1.45
CA ASP A 240 -11.85 -6.72 0.60
C ASP A 240 -10.82 -6.04 -0.32
N LEU A 241 -9.63 -6.63 -0.42
CA LEU A 241 -8.55 -6.13 -1.27
C LEU A 241 -8.97 -5.95 -2.74
N SER A 242 -9.92 -6.75 -3.23
CA SER A 242 -10.44 -6.63 -4.59
C SER A 242 -11.08 -5.27 -4.89
N LEU A 243 -11.59 -4.54 -3.88
CA LEU A 243 -12.10 -3.19 -4.07
C LEU A 243 -10.98 -2.20 -4.38
N LEU A 244 -9.83 -2.35 -3.73
CA LEU A 244 -8.64 -1.55 -4.01
C LEU A 244 -8.11 -1.85 -5.42
N GLU A 245 -8.02 -3.13 -5.78
CA GLU A 245 -7.65 -3.59 -7.12
C GLU A 245 -8.63 -3.10 -8.20
N PHE A 246 -9.93 -3.04 -7.88
CA PHE A 246 -10.94 -2.47 -8.75
C PHE A 246 -10.68 -0.99 -9.03
N CYS A 247 -10.40 -0.19 -7.99
CA CYS A 247 -10.19 1.25 -8.15
C CYS A 247 -8.98 1.57 -9.05
N VAL A 248 -7.85 0.87 -8.86
CA VAL A 248 -6.67 1.06 -9.73
C VAL A 248 -6.89 0.56 -11.14
N ARG A 249 -7.68 -0.51 -11.32
CA ARG A 249 -8.01 -1.03 -12.65
C ARG A 249 -8.85 -0.05 -13.45
N GLU A 250 -9.86 0.56 -12.83
CA GLU A 250 -10.72 1.56 -13.48
C GLU A 250 -9.96 2.81 -13.88
N ASP A 251 -9.00 3.23 -13.04
CA ASP A 251 -8.17 4.39 -13.32
C ASP A 251 -7.17 4.11 -14.45
N LEU A 252 -6.38 3.04 -14.31
CA LEU A 252 -5.39 2.65 -15.33
C LEU A 252 -6.03 2.26 -16.67
N ASN A 253 -7.27 1.76 -16.69
CA ASN A 253 -7.98 1.54 -17.96
C ASN A 253 -8.12 2.83 -18.78
N LYS A 254 -8.29 3.98 -18.11
CA LYS A 254 -8.47 5.26 -18.79
C LYS A 254 -7.16 5.89 -19.22
N ILE A 255 -6.10 5.74 -18.43
CA ILE A 255 -4.87 6.52 -18.61
C ILE A 255 -3.67 5.72 -19.13
N ALA A 256 -3.63 4.40 -18.94
CA ALA A 256 -2.44 3.61 -19.29
C ALA A 256 -2.41 3.26 -20.78
N GLU A 257 -1.26 3.41 -21.42
CA GLU A 257 -1.13 2.99 -22.80
C GLU A 257 -1.01 1.47 -22.93
N ARG A 258 -1.52 0.92 -24.02
CA ARG A 258 -1.55 -0.51 -24.33
C ARG A 258 -0.26 -0.90 -25.02
N ARG A 259 0.36 -1.99 -24.57
CA ARG A 259 1.60 -2.56 -25.12
C ARG A 259 1.51 -4.08 -25.18
N MET A 260 2.27 -4.70 -26.06
CA MET A 260 2.36 -6.15 -26.20
C MET A 260 3.62 -6.68 -25.50
N ALA A 261 3.42 -7.68 -24.65
CA ALA A 261 4.46 -8.42 -23.99
C ALA A 261 4.06 -9.89 -23.89
N VAL A 262 5.00 -10.80 -24.08
CA VAL A 262 4.78 -12.25 -24.02
C VAL A 262 5.63 -12.83 -22.89
N PHE A 263 4.99 -13.49 -21.92
CA PHE A 263 5.65 -13.95 -20.69
C PHE A 263 6.07 -15.42 -20.78
N ASN A 264 5.30 -16.25 -21.49
CA ASN A 264 5.57 -17.65 -21.70
C ASN A 264 5.63 -17.92 -23.21
N PRO A 265 6.76 -17.58 -23.88
CA PRO A 265 6.82 -17.54 -25.33
C PRO A 265 6.78 -18.93 -25.98
N ILE A 266 5.98 -19.05 -27.04
CA ILE A 266 6.12 -20.10 -28.05
C ILE A 266 6.29 -19.44 -29.43
N LYS A 267 7.15 -20.01 -30.27
CA LYS A 267 7.39 -19.48 -31.62
C LYS A 267 6.18 -19.76 -32.51
N LEU A 268 5.67 -18.72 -33.16
CA LEU A 268 4.71 -18.81 -34.26
C LEU A 268 5.41 -18.40 -35.55
N ILE A 269 5.51 -19.33 -36.51
CA ILE A 269 6.17 -19.12 -37.80
C ILE A 269 5.09 -18.95 -38.87
N ILE A 270 5.07 -17.76 -39.48
CA ILE A 270 4.14 -17.42 -40.56
C ILE A 270 4.69 -17.92 -41.90
N THR A 271 4.24 -19.09 -42.34
CA THR A 271 4.86 -19.81 -43.47
C THR A 271 4.75 -19.07 -44.80
N ASN A 272 3.69 -18.29 -44.98
CA ASN A 272 3.41 -17.50 -46.19
C ASN A 272 3.87 -16.02 -46.10
N PHE A 273 4.74 -15.69 -45.14
CA PHE A 273 5.40 -14.39 -45.02
C PHE A 273 6.91 -14.49 -45.32
N GLU A 274 7.44 -13.45 -45.96
CA GLU A 274 8.84 -13.40 -46.42
C GLU A 274 9.83 -13.35 -45.23
N GLU A 275 10.90 -14.14 -45.28
CA GLU A 275 11.80 -14.39 -44.14
C GLU A 275 12.57 -13.15 -43.63
N ASN A 276 12.96 -12.25 -44.53
CA ASN A 276 13.75 -11.06 -44.21
C ASN A 276 12.96 -9.75 -44.34
N LYS A 277 11.63 -9.83 -44.27
CA LYS A 277 10.75 -8.68 -44.33
C LYS A 277 10.27 -8.33 -42.94
N THR A 278 10.31 -7.04 -42.61
CA THR A 278 9.61 -6.48 -41.45
C THR A 278 8.59 -5.48 -41.96
N GLU A 279 7.34 -5.65 -41.55
CA GLU A 279 6.25 -4.71 -41.84
C GLU A 279 5.88 -3.93 -40.58
N MET A 280 5.79 -2.61 -40.68
CA MET A 280 5.38 -1.76 -39.57
C MET A 280 3.86 -1.60 -39.58
N LEU A 281 3.21 -2.06 -38.50
CA LEU A 281 1.76 -2.06 -38.35
C LEU A 281 1.31 -0.99 -37.36
N PRO A 282 0.34 -0.12 -37.71
CA PRO A 282 -0.15 0.90 -36.80
C PRO A 282 -1.00 0.26 -35.68
N ALA A 283 -0.78 0.71 -34.46
CA ALA A 283 -1.52 0.30 -33.27
C ALA A 283 -1.91 1.53 -32.44
N ILE A 284 -3.14 1.52 -31.91
CA ILE A 284 -3.64 2.58 -31.04
C ILE A 284 -2.97 2.46 -29.67
N ASN A 285 -2.51 3.57 -29.11
CA ASN A 285 -1.89 3.58 -27.78
C ASN A 285 -2.92 3.41 -26.67
N ASN A 286 -4.06 4.10 -26.75
CA ASN A 286 -5.11 3.96 -25.74
C ASN A 286 -6.50 4.03 -26.41
N PRO A 287 -7.28 2.93 -26.43
CA PRO A 287 -8.63 2.96 -26.96
C PRO A 287 -9.61 3.86 -26.19
N GLU A 288 -9.32 4.19 -24.92
CA GLU A 288 -10.14 5.07 -24.08
C GLU A 288 -9.73 6.55 -24.20
N ASP A 289 -8.67 6.86 -24.97
CA ASP A 289 -8.16 8.21 -25.18
C ASP A 289 -7.74 8.41 -26.64
N GLU A 290 -8.61 9.07 -27.42
CA GLU A 290 -8.36 9.39 -28.83
C GLU A 290 -7.11 10.28 -29.03
N SER A 291 -6.69 11.02 -27.99
CA SER A 291 -5.50 11.89 -28.06
C SER A 291 -4.18 11.17 -27.83
N ALA A 292 -4.20 9.92 -27.33
CA ALA A 292 -3.01 9.11 -27.09
C ALA A 292 -2.26 8.69 -28.37
N GLY A 293 -2.88 8.91 -29.54
CA GLY A 293 -2.28 8.65 -30.84
C GLY A 293 -2.02 7.17 -31.12
N THR A 294 -1.09 6.94 -32.04
CA THR A 294 -0.74 5.60 -32.53
C THR A 294 0.77 5.39 -32.53
N ARG A 295 1.20 4.14 -32.43
CA ARG A 295 2.59 3.71 -32.64
C ARG A 295 2.66 2.66 -33.72
N ASN A 296 3.87 2.38 -34.21
CA ASN A 296 4.10 1.31 -35.17
C ASN A 296 4.76 0.10 -34.49
N ILE A 297 4.25 -1.09 -34.77
CA ILE A 297 4.74 -2.35 -34.22
C ILE A 297 5.35 -3.19 -35.35
N PRO A 298 6.58 -3.71 -35.19
CA PRO A 298 7.18 -4.56 -36.22
C PRO A 298 6.51 -5.94 -36.26
N PHE A 299 6.15 -6.35 -37.47
CA PHE A 299 5.65 -7.68 -37.81
C PHE A 299 6.66 -8.40 -38.70
N SER A 300 6.99 -9.64 -38.36
CA SER A 300 7.96 -10.47 -39.08
C SER A 300 7.43 -11.89 -39.29
N ARG A 301 8.18 -12.70 -40.04
CA ARG A 301 7.88 -14.12 -40.24
C ARG A 301 7.83 -14.91 -38.93
N GLU A 302 8.78 -14.66 -38.03
CA GLU A 302 8.84 -15.30 -36.71
C GLU A 302 8.25 -14.37 -35.66
N LEU A 303 7.27 -14.86 -34.91
CA LEU A 303 6.62 -14.16 -33.80
C LEU A 303 6.73 -14.99 -32.52
N PHE A 304 6.65 -14.34 -31.37
CA PHE A 304 6.32 -14.98 -30.11
C PHE A 304 4.86 -14.70 -29.75
N ILE A 305 4.17 -15.74 -29.27
CA ILE A 305 2.84 -15.68 -28.66
C ILE A 305 2.89 -16.36 -27.29
N GLU A 306 1.86 -16.18 -26.45
CA GLU A 306 1.78 -16.94 -25.20
C GLU A 306 1.57 -18.43 -25.50
N LYS A 307 2.24 -19.29 -24.73
CA LYS A 307 2.05 -20.73 -24.80
C LYS A 307 0.59 -21.13 -24.56
N ASP A 308 -0.10 -20.43 -23.68
CA ASP A 308 -1.51 -20.67 -23.35
C ASP A 308 -2.48 -20.27 -24.48
N ASP A 309 -1.99 -19.52 -25.48
CA ASP A 309 -2.74 -19.16 -26.69
C ASP A 309 -2.68 -20.24 -27.77
N PHE A 310 -2.01 -21.36 -27.53
CA PHE A 310 -2.04 -22.56 -28.38
C PHE A 310 -2.47 -23.82 -27.62
N MET A 311 -3.35 -24.64 -28.24
CA MET A 311 -3.69 -25.98 -27.77
C MET A 311 -3.74 -26.96 -28.96
N ILE A 312 -3.21 -28.17 -28.77
CA ILE A 312 -3.34 -29.24 -29.79
C ILE A 312 -4.80 -29.68 -29.88
N GLU A 313 -5.41 -29.96 -28.72
CA GLU A 313 -6.81 -30.35 -28.60
C GLU A 313 -7.57 -29.27 -27.80
N PRO A 314 -8.45 -28.49 -28.44
CA PRO A 314 -9.11 -27.37 -27.77
C PRO A 314 -10.18 -27.87 -26.79
N VAL A 315 -10.16 -27.34 -25.56
CA VAL A 315 -11.28 -27.52 -24.62
C VAL A 315 -12.51 -26.73 -25.06
N LYS A 316 -13.70 -27.14 -24.61
CA LYS A 316 -14.95 -26.41 -24.92
C LYS A 316 -14.84 -24.94 -24.49
N GLY A 317 -15.14 -24.01 -25.41
CA GLY A 317 -15.04 -22.58 -25.17
C GLY A 317 -13.65 -21.97 -25.44
N TYR A 318 -12.68 -22.78 -25.86
CA TYR A 318 -11.39 -22.27 -26.31
C TYR A 318 -11.52 -21.62 -27.70
N HIS A 319 -11.05 -20.38 -27.81
CA HIS A 319 -11.17 -19.58 -29.04
C HIS A 319 -9.83 -19.10 -29.58
N ARG A 320 -8.69 -19.55 -29.01
CA ARG A 320 -7.34 -19.20 -29.49
C ARG A 320 -6.82 -20.23 -30.50
N LEU A 321 -5.51 -20.35 -30.70
CA LEU A 321 -4.94 -21.17 -31.77
C LEU A 321 -5.02 -22.66 -31.44
N PHE A 322 -5.49 -23.44 -32.40
CA PHE A 322 -5.38 -24.89 -32.45
C PHE A 322 -5.35 -25.31 -33.92
N PRO A 323 -4.82 -26.49 -34.28
CA PRO A 323 -4.70 -26.92 -35.66
C PRO A 323 -6.01 -26.77 -36.45
N GLY A 324 -5.97 -26.02 -37.55
CA GLY A 324 -7.13 -25.72 -38.41
C GLY A 324 -7.96 -24.50 -38.00
N ASN A 325 -7.79 -23.94 -36.80
CA ASN A 325 -8.50 -22.74 -36.36
C ASN A 325 -7.83 -21.45 -36.83
N GLU A 326 -8.63 -20.38 -36.88
CA GLU A 326 -8.17 -19.03 -37.20
C GLU A 326 -8.39 -18.08 -36.02
N VAL A 327 -7.40 -17.23 -35.76
CA VAL A 327 -7.48 -16.17 -34.75
C VAL A 327 -7.00 -14.84 -35.33
N ARG A 328 -7.35 -13.75 -34.65
CA ARG A 328 -6.79 -12.42 -34.94
C ARG A 328 -5.53 -12.18 -34.13
N LEU A 329 -4.45 -11.82 -34.80
CA LEU A 329 -3.29 -11.19 -34.17
C LEU A 329 -3.64 -9.72 -33.91
N ARG A 330 -3.54 -9.26 -32.66
CA ARG A 330 -3.88 -7.88 -32.26
C ARG A 330 -3.14 -6.86 -33.16
N TYR A 331 -3.90 -5.93 -33.77
CA TYR A 331 -3.40 -4.92 -34.74
C TYR A 331 -2.75 -5.45 -36.04
N ALA A 332 -2.84 -6.75 -36.33
CA ALA A 332 -2.17 -7.36 -37.48
C ALA A 332 -3.15 -8.08 -38.41
N PHE A 333 -2.96 -9.38 -38.62
CA PHE A 333 -3.71 -10.19 -39.58
C PHE A 333 -4.52 -11.27 -38.86
N PHE A 334 -5.45 -11.89 -39.58
CA PHE A 334 -5.97 -13.20 -39.22
C PHE A 334 -4.92 -14.25 -39.57
N VAL A 335 -4.69 -15.18 -38.65
CA VAL A 335 -3.75 -16.28 -38.80
C VAL A 335 -4.45 -17.60 -38.58
N LYS A 336 -4.31 -18.50 -39.55
CA LYS A 336 -4.81 -19.87 -39.47
C LYS A 336 -3.67 -20.79 -39.05
N CYS A 337 -3.89 -21.60 -38.01
CA CYS A 337 -2.93 -22.61 -37.59
C CYS A 337 -2.88 -23.76 -38.60
N THR A 338 -1.71 -24.01 -39.20
CA THR A 338 -1.50 -25.09 -40.18
C THR A 338 -0.84 -26.32 -39.57
N GLY A 339 -0.10 -26.16 -38.48
CA GLY A 339 0.54 -27.27 -37.78
C GLY A 339 1.38 -26.82 -36.60
N PHE A 340 2.14 -27.74 -36.04
CA PHE A 340 3.05 -27.49 -34.92
C PHE A 340 4.19 -28.51 -34.94
N LYS A 341 5.23 -28.25 -34.14
CA LYS A 341 6.37 -29.14 -33.92
C LYS A 341 6.55 -29.38 -32.42
N GLN A 342 6.78 -30.63 -32.05
CA GLN A 342 7.08 -31.04 -30.69
C GLN A 342 8.56 -31.42 -30.54
N ASP A 343 9.08 -31.26 -29.31
CA ASP A 343 10.34 -31.86 -28.90
C ASP A 343 10.17 -33.35 -28.54
N GLU A 344 11.27 -34.02 -28.18
CA GLU A 344 11.28 -35.44 -27.78
C GLU A 344 10.45 -35.72 -26.51
N ALA A 345 10.22 -34.70 -25.68
CA ALA A 345 9.40 -34.80 -24.47
C ALA A 345 7.91 -34.49 -24.73
N GLY A 346 7.52 -34.21 -25.97
CA GLY A 346 6.15 -33.88 -26.36
C GLY A 346 5.74 -32.43 -26.12
N ASN A 347 6.66 -31.54 -25.74
CA ASN A 347 6.36 -30.12 -25.60
C ASN A 347 6.31 -29.45 -26.98
N VAL A 348 5.31 -28.61 -27.19
CA VAL A 348 5.21 -27.82 -28.41
C VAL A 348 6.25 -26.70 -28.36
N ILE A 349 7.12 -26.67 -29.38
CA ILE A 349 8.23 -25.71 -29.49
C ILE A 349 8.01 -24.68 -30.60
N GLU A 350 7.27 -25.06 -31.65
CA GLU A 350 6.94 -24.19 -32.78
C GLU A 350 5.49 -24.43 -33.21
N VAL A 351 4.79 -23.36 -33.55
CA VAL A 351 3.47 -23.36 -34.18
C VAL A 351 3.63 -22.77 -35.58
N TYR A 352 3.01 -23.39 -36.58
CA TYR A 352 3.01 -22.91 -37.95
C TYR A 352 1.64 -22.33 -38.29
N GLY A 353 1.64 -21.19 -38.98
CA GLY A 353 0.40 -20.60 -39.45
C GLY A 353 0.54 -19.84 -40.76
N GLU A 354 -0.58 -19.59 -41.40
CA GLU A 354 -0.67 -18.77 -42.61
C GLU A 354 -1.56 -17.57 -42.33
N ILE A 355 -1.10 -16.38 -42.71
CA ILE A 355 -1.89 -15.16 -42.58
C ILE A 355 -2.79 -14.95 -43.79
N ASP A 356 -3.94 -14.35 -43.57
CA ASP A 356 -4.73 -13.68 -44.61
C ASP A 356 -4.19 -12.26 -44.83
N LYS A 357 -3.49 -12.02 -45.94
CA LYS A 357 -2.89 -10.71 -46.24
C LYS A 357 -3.94 -9.61 -46.44
N ASP A 358 -5.15 -9.97 -46.85
CA ASP A 358 -6.23 -9.01 -47.07
C ASP A 358 -6.85 -8.57 -45.72
N SER A 359 -6.61 -9.31 -44.63
CA SER A 359 -7.10 -8.99 -43.29
C SER A 359 -6.27 -7.95 -42.51
N ARG A 360 -5.42 -7.20 -43.20
CA ARG A 360 -4.48 -6.24 -42.62
C ARG A 360 -5.18 -5.23 -41.71
N GLY A 361 -4.67 -5.07 -40.48
CA GLY A 361 -5.27 -4.20 -39.46
C GLY A 361 -6.39 -4.87 -38.65
N GLY A 362 -6.61 -6.18 -38.84
CA GLY A 362 -7.50 -6.99 -38.03
C GLY A 362 -8.95 -7.05 -38.51
N ASN A 363 -9.24 -6.67 -39.75
CA ASN A 363 -10.55 -6.81 -40.39
C ASN A 363 -10.39 -7.51 -41.74
N SER A 364 -11.17 -8.56 -42.01
CA SER A 364 -11.15 -9.22 -43.32
C SER A 364 -12.21 -8.63 -44.28
N PRO A 365 -11.90 -8.41 -45.57
CA PRO A 365 -12.83 -7.82 -46.54
C PRO A 365 -14.06 -8.69 -46.83
N ASP A 366 -13.95 -10.01 -46.59
CA ASP A 366 -15.03 -10.98 -46.78
C ASP A 366 -16.07 -10.98 -45.64
N GLY A 367 -15.85 -10.15 -44.61
CA GLY A 367 -16.75 -10.00 -43.46
C GLY A 367 -16.69 -11.13 -42.44
N ARG A 368 -15.78 -12.11 -42.58
CA ARG A 368 -15.68 -13.23 -41.64
C ARG A 368 -15.17 -12.75 -40.27
N LYS A 369 -15.80 -13.28 -39.23
CA LYS A 369 -15.47 -12.97 -37.83
C LYS A 369 -14.75 -14.14 -37.18
N VAL A 370 -13.49 -13.92 -36.80
CA VAL A 370 -12.75 -14.81 -35.91
C VAL A 370 -13.15 -14.55 -34.45
N LYS A 371 -13.26 -15.63 -33.66
CA LYS A 371 -13.74 -15.55 -32.27
C LYS A 371 -12.65 -15.14 -31.27
N GLY A 372 -11.39 -15.44 -31.57
CA GLY A 372 -10.25 -15.14 -30.70
C GLY A 372 -9.40 -13.98 -31.20
N THR A 373 -8.88 -13.19 -30.26
CA THR A 373 -7.78 -12.26 -30.51
C THR A 373 -6.66 -12.55 -29.51
N ILE A 374 -5.43 -12.66 -30.00
CA ILE A 374 -4.24 -12.89 -29.18
C ILE A 374 -3.21 -11.76 -29.40
N HIS A 375 -2.43 -11.47 -28.37
CA HIS A 375 -1.28 -10.58 -28.47
C HIS A 375 -0.05 -11.36 -28.92
N TRP A 376 0.96 -10.65 -29.42
CA TRP A 376 2.13 -11.23 -30.03
C TRP A 376 3.27 -10.20 -30.02
N VAL A 377 4.51 -10.64 -30.22
CA VAL A 377 5.64 -9.74 -30.49
C VAL A 377 6.50 -10.34 -31.61
N SER A 378 7.15 -9.50 -32.42
CA SER A 378 8.13 -9.99 -33.40
C SER A 378 9.31 -10.68 -32.68
N ALA A 379 9.68 -11.88 -33.09
CA ALA A 379 10.80 -12.60 -32.48
C ALA A 379 12.16 -11.93 -32.77
N ASN A 380 12.26 -11.19 -33.88
CA ASN A 380 13.49 -10.52 -34.31
C ASN A 380 13.69 -9.17 -33.60
N ASP A 381 12.59 -8.45 -33.36
CA ASP A 381 12.64 -7.08 -32.82
C ASP A 381 12.35 -7.00 -31.32
N ALA A 382 11.71 -8.02 -30.74
CA ALA A 382 11.38 -8.03 -29.32
C ALA A 382 12.63 -7.97 -28.44
N PHE A 383 12.50 -7.32 -27.28
CA PHE A 383 13.55 -7.29 -26.28
C PHE A 383 13.11 -7.98 -25.01
N LYS A 384 14.11 -8.48 -24.27
CA LYS A 384 13.90 -9.17 -23.02
C LYS A 384 13.87 -8.16 -21.88
N CYS A 385 12.89 -8.29 -20.99
CA CYS A 385 12.87 -7.57 -19.72
C CYS A 385 12.43 -8.50 -18.60
N ASN A 386 12.69 -8.10 -17.36
CA ASN A 386 12.21 -8.82 -16.19
C ASN A 386 10.85 -8.25 -15.76
N VAL A 387 9.94 -9.13 -15.38
CA VAL A 387 8.60 -8.77 -14.91
C VAL A 387 8.36 -9.39 -13.55
N ASN A 388 8.06 -8.54 -12.57
CA ASN A 388 7.70 -8.91 -11.21
C ASN A 388 6.19 -9.14 -11.14
N LEU A 389 5.79 -10.41 -11.17
CA LEU A 389 4.41 -10.84 -11.01
C LEU A 389 4.09 -10.99 -9.54
N TYR A 390 3.61 -9.91 -8.96
CA TYR A 390 3.20 -9.90 -7.58
C TYR A 390 1.77 -10.42 -7.40
N ASP A 391 1.53 -11.05 -6.26
CA ASP A 391 0.23 -11.51 -5.77
C ASP A 391 0.00 -10.99 -4.33
N ARG A 392 -1.08 -11.43 -3.69
CA ARG A 392 -1.38 -11.18 -2.27
C ARG A 392 -0.22 -11.66 -1.40
N LEU A 393 0.13 -10.86 -0.39
CA LEU A 393 1.22 -11.19 0.54
C LEU A 393 0.86 -12.34 1.48
N PHE A 394 -0.41 -12.48 1.84
CA PHE A 394 -0.92 -13.54 2.70
C PHE A 394 -1.92 -14.43 1.97
N THR A 395 -1.97 -15.71 2.35
CA THR A 395 -2.86 -16.71 1.77
C THR A 395 -4.27 -16.69 2.36
N VAL A 396 -4.45 -16.05 3.52
CA VAL A 396 -5.73 -15.96 4.24
C VAL A 396 -6.28 -14.52 4.29
N PRO A 397 -7.62 -14.33 4.32
CA PRO A 397 -8.23 -13.00 4.37
C PRO A 397 -7.88 -12.20 5.63
N ASP A 398 -7.75 -12.87 6.78
CA ASP A 398 -7.43 -12.23 8.06
C ASP A 398 -6.19 -12.89 8.68
N PRO A 399 -4.97 -12.43 8.31
CA PRO A 399 -3.73 -12.95 8.88
C PRO A 399 -3.52 -12.49 10.34
N ASP A 400 -4.31 -11.52 10.83
CA ASP A 400 -4.23 -11.07 12.22
C ASP A 400 -4.87 -12.08 13.18
N ASN A 401 -5.86 -12.84 12.71
CA ASN A 401 -6.55 -13.91 13.46
C ASN A 401 -5.94 -15.29 13.19
N ALA A 402 -4.69 -15.49 13.64
CA ALA A 402 -3.97 -16.75 13.49
C ALA A 402 -4.56 -17.88 14.36
N GLU A 403 -4.55 -19.11 13.84
CA GLU A 403 -4.92 -20.32 14.59
C GLU A 403 -3.98 -20.57 15.79
N GLU A 404 -4.42 -21.41 16.73
CA GLU A 404 -3.63 -21.79 17.89
C GLU A 404 -2.26 -22.38 17.47
N ASN A 405 -1.19 -21.90 18.07
CA ASN A 405 0.22 -22.21 17.74
C ASN A 405 0.75 -21.66 16.40
N LYS A 406 -0.01 -20.82 15.68
CA LYS A 406 0.46 -20.11 14.49
C LYS A 406 0.62 -18.62 14.75
N THR A 407 1.40 -18.00 13.88
CA THR A 407 1.59 -16.56 13.77
C THR A 407 1.12 -16.09 12.39
N PHE A 408 0.99 -14.78 12.21
CA PHE A 408 0.64 -14.22 10.91
C PHE A 408 1.68 -14.55 9.81
N LEU A 409 2.94 -14.83 10.19
CA LEU A 409 4.02 -15.17 9.27
C LEU A 409 3.82 -16.54 8.60
N ASP A 410 3.11 -17.45 9.27
CA ASP A 410 2.81 -18.80 8.75
C ASP A 410 1.84 -18.76 7.56
N TYR A 411 1.18 -17.62 7.34
CA TYR A 411 0.26 -17.41 6.23
C TYR A 411 0.88 -16.61 5.08
N ILE A 412 2.19 -16.37 5.09
CA ILE A 412 2.85 -15.70 3.97
C ILE A 412 2.71 -16.54 2.70
N ASN A 413 2.31 -15.88 1.63
CA ASN A 413 2.18 -16.50 0.33
C ASN A 413 3.57 -16.67 -0.32
N PRO A 414 4.07 -17.91 -0.50
CA PRO A 414 5.34 -18.15 -1.16
C PRO A 414 5.33 -17.70 -2.62
N ASP A 415 4.14 -17.62 -3.23
CA ASP A 415 3.90 -17.17 -4.60
C ASP A 415 3.59 -15.66 -4.67
N SER A 416 3.78 -14.90 -3.59
CA SER A 416 3.51 -13.44 -3.54
C SER A 416 4.36 -12.62 -4.53
N LEU A 417 5.47 -13.18 -5.01
CA LEU A 417 6.30 -12.61 -6.07
C LEU A 417 6.86 -13.74 -6.95
N LYS A 418 6.58 -13.68 -8.25
CA LYS A 418 7.26 -14.49 -9.26
C LYS A 418 7.95 -13.56 -10.26
N VAL A 419 9.25 -13.75 -10.48
CA VAL A 419 10.00 -12.99 -11.48
C VAL A 419 10.06 -13.82 -12.76
N VAL A 420 9.61 -13.24 -13.88
CA VAL A 420 9.64 -13.89 -15.19
C VAL A 420 10.38 -13.02 -16.21
N THR A 421 10.97 -13.65 -17.22
CA THR A 421 11.53 -12.93 -18.37
C THR A 421 10.45 -12.84 -19.45
N ALA A 422 10.11 -11.62 -19.84
CA ALA A 422 9.13 -11.35 -20.90
C ALA A 422 9.83 -10.86 -22.19
N TYR A 423 9.18 -11.10 -23.32
CA TYR A 423 9.53 -10.53 -24.62
C TYR A 423 8.57 -9.38 -24.92
N CYS A 424 9.08 -8.16 -24.96
CA CYS A 424 8.30 -6.94 -25.11
C CYS A 424 8.48 -6.32 -26.50
N GLU A 425 7.44 -5.64 -26.98
CA GLU A 425 7.55 -4.82 -28.18
C GLU A 425 8.60 -3.69 -28.03
N PRO A 426 9.32 -3.28 -29.10
CA PRO A 426 10.51 -2.43 -28.97
C PRO A 426 10.29 -1.08 -28.30
N ASP A 427 9.10 -0.50 -28.45
CA ASP A 427 8.76 0.84 -27.94
C ASP A 427 8.92 0.92 -26.41
N LEU A 428 8.68 -0.19 -25.71
CA LEU A 428 8.83 -0.28 -24.26
C LEU A 428 10.28 -0.05 -23.78
N LYS A 429 11.30 -0.16 -24.64
CA LYS A 429 12.71 0.14 -24.25
C LYS A 429 12.92 1.56 -23.77
N ASN A 430 12.08 2.49 -24.23
CA ASN A 430 12.18 3.90 -23.91
C ASN A 430 11.27 4.32 -22.75
N ALA A 431 10.59 3.37 -22.11
CA ALA A 431 9.69 3.66 -21.01
C ALA A 431 10.46 4.18 -19.78
N LEU A 432 9.95 5.23 -19.18
CA LEU A 432 10.54 5.88 -18.02
C LEU A 432 10.05 5.26 -16.71
N PRO A 433 10.86 5.28 -15.63
CA PRO A 433 10.40 4.87 -14.30
C PRO A 433 9.06 5.52 -13.91
N ASN A 434 8.20 4.73 -13.26
CA ASN A 434 6.84 5.10 -12.87
C ASN A 434 5.83 5.31 -14.02
N GLN A 435 6.19 5.03 -15.27
CA GLN A 435 5.19 4.98 -16.35
C GLN A 435 4.40 3.67 -16.29
N SER A 436 3.09 3.78 -16.42
CA SER A 436 2.16 2.64 -16.38
C SER A 436 1.67 2.26 -17.78
N PHE A 437 1.58 0.96 -18.02
CA PHE A 437 1.13 0.36 -19.27
C PHE A 437 0.10 -0.73 -18.98
N GLN A 438 -0.86 -0.91 -19.88
CA GLN A 438 -1.62 -2.15 -19.96
C GLN A 438 -0.90 -3.11 -20.91
N PHE A 439 -0.41 -4.23 -20.40
CA PHE A 439 0.02 -5.31 -21.28
C PHE A 439 -1.24 -6.05 -21.76
N GLU A 440 -1.45 -6.01 -23.06
CA GLU A 440 -2.65 -6.53 -23.73
C GLU A 440 -2.98 -7.94 -23.24
N ARG A 441 -4.22 -8.13 -22.79
CA ARG A 441 -4.76 -9.40 -22.23
C ARG A 441 -4.12 -9.92 -20.94
N ILE A 442 -3.10 -9.27 -20.38
CA ILE A 442 -2.39 -9.73 -19.19
C ILE A 442 -2.81 -8.91 -17.96
N GLY A 443 -2.59 -7.60 -17.99
CA GLY A 443 -2.78 -6.76 -16.80
C GLY A 443 -2.17 -5.38 -16.96
N TYR A 444 -2.10 -4.68 -15.84
CA TYR A 444 -1.47 -3.37 -15.75
C TYR A 444 -0.11 -3.49 -15.06
N PHE A 445 0.87 -2.78 -15.60
CA PHE A 445 2.26 -2.84 -15.20
C PHE A 445 2.83 -1.44 -15.09
N VAL A 446 3.80 -1.26 -14.20
CA VAL A 446 4.56 -0.01 -14.05
C VAL A 446 6.05 -0.31 -14.20
N VAL A 447 6.79 0.60 -14.83
CA VAL A 447 8.26 0.53 -14.85
C VAL A 447 8.78 0.75 -13.42
N ASP A 448 9.45 -0.25 -12.85
CA ASP A 448 10.02 -0.14 -11.51
C ASP A 448 11.16 0.89 -11.49
N LYS A 449 11.30 1.59 -10.36
CA LYS A 449 12.33 2.61 -10.16
C LYS A 449 13.77 2.08 -10.26
N ASP A 450 13.97 0.77 -10.06
CA ASP A 450 15.27 0.12 -10.16
C ASP A 450 15.62 -0.25 -11.62
N SER A 451 14.75 0.09 -12.59
CA SER A 451 15.03 -0.08 -14.02
C SER A 451 16.17 0.81 -14.50
N THR A 452 17.04 0.25 -15.34
CA THR A 452 18.14 0.95 -16.01
C THR A 452 18.00 0.83 -17.53
N SER A 453 18.86 1.53 -18.29
CA SER A 453 18.93 1.40 -19.75
C SER A 453 19.20 -0.03 -20.22
N ASP A 454 19.92 -0.80 -19.41
CA ASP A 454 20.39 -2.13 -19.77
C ASP A 454 19.49 -3.23 -19.19
N ASN A 455 18.72 -2.91 -18.15
CA ASN A 455 17.87 -3.87 -17.46
C ASN A 455 16.56 -3.23 -17.00
N MET A 456 15.50 -3.51 -17.76
CA MET A 456 14.15 -3.03 -17.47
C MET A 456 13.40 -4.00 -16.57
N PHE A 457 12.75 -3.45 -15.55
CA PHE A 457 11.87 -4.17 -14.64
C PHE A 457 10.46 -3.60 -14.70
N PHE A 458 9.48 -4.48 -14.90
CA PHE A 458 8.07 -4.11 -14.81
C PHE A 458 7.42 -4.78 -13.61
N ASN A 459 6.72 -4.01 -12.79
CA ASN A 459 5.91 -4.53 -11.69
C ASN A 459 4.47 -4.70 -12.15
N ARG A 460 3.88 -5.88 -11.96
CA ARG A 460 2.45 -6.06 -12.18
C ARG A 460 1.68 -5.31 -11.11
N THR A 461 1.02 -4.21 -11.46
CA THR A 461 0.13 -3.47 -10.55
C THR A 461 -1.07 -4.31 -10.20
N VAL A 462 -1.84 -4.73 -11.21
CA VAL A 462 -3.06 -5.53 -11.05
C VAL A 462 -3.32 -6.35 -12.32
N THR A 463 -3.95 -7.51 -12.20
CA THR A 463 -4.43 -8.30 -13.34
C THR A 463 -5.63 -7.64 -14.01
N LEU A 464 -5.92 -8.01 -15.26
CA LEU A 464 -7.22 -7.70 -15.86
C LEU A 464 -8.34 -8.40 -15.09
N LYS A 465 -9.58 -7.93 -15.27
CA LYS A 465 -10.74 -8.56 -14.65
C LYS A 465 -10.85 -9.99 -15.19
N ASP A 466 -10.65 -10.98 -14.32
CA ASP A 466 -10.88 -12.37 -14.69
C ASP A 466 -12.38 -12.59 -14.81
N SER A 467 -12.86 -12.90 -16.02
CA SER A 467 -14.26 -13.21 -16.29
C SER A 467 -14.64 -14.64 -15.90
N TRP A 468 -13.67 -15.49 -15.55
CA TRP A 468 -13.85 -16.91 -15.27
C TRP A 468 -13.75 -17.28 -13.80
N ALA A 469 -13.07 -16.47 -12.98
CA ALA A 469 -13.06 -16.62 -11.53
C ALA A 469 -14.40 -16.12 -10.95
N LYS A 470 -15.32 -17.06 -10.68
CA LYS A 470 -16.48 -16.87 -9.81
C LYS A 470 -16.23 -17.53 -8.47
#